data_AF-A0A561SPY4-F1
#
_entry.id   AF-A0A561SPY4-F1
#
_cell.length_a   1.000
_cell.length_b   1.000
_cell.length_c   1.000
_cell.angle_alpha   90.00
_cell.angle_beta   90.00
_cell.angle_gamma   90.00
#
_symmetry.space_group_name_H-M   'P 1'
#
loop_
_entity.id
_entity.type
_entity.pdbx_description
1 polymer ?
#
loop_
_entity_poly.entity_id
_entity_poly.type
_entity_poly.pdbx_seq_one_letter_code
_entity_poly.pdbx_strand_id
1 'polypeptide(L)'
;MNSPAAVLLDFAVRHRGQVVARFSAAADPLSAGDLRQLLVDAIRRRGTDDADITDYEMEMRPAGEDVLITTFVATRSSNQS
;
A
#
# COMPACT_ATOMS: atom_id res chain seq x y z
N MET A 1 4.38 25.45 4.21
CA MET A 1 4.08 24.03 4.51
C MET A 1 4.89 23.21 3.52
N ASN A 2 5.88 22.45 3.98
CA ASN A 2 6.65 21.57 3.10
C ASN A 2 5.73 20.42 2.70
N SER A 3 5.35 20.33 1.42
CA SER A 3 4.69 19.14 0.90
C SER A 3 5.65 17.95 1.07
N PRO A 4 5.23 16.81 1.63
CA PRO A 4 6.06 15.62 1.63
C PRO A 4 6.37 15.23 0.17
N ALA A 5 7.65 15.08 -0.13
CA ALA A 5 8.12 14.71 -1.46
C ALA A 5 7.96 13.20 -1.66
N ALA A 6 7.50 12.78 -2.84
CA ALA A 6 7.48 11.37 -3.20
C ALA A 6 8.90 10.78 -3.08
N VAL A 7 9.03 9.70 -2.33
CA VAL A 7 10.30 8.96 -2.13
C VAL A 7 10.16 7.56 -2.72
N LEU A 8 11.27 6.97 -3.13
CA LEU A 8 11.26 5.59 -3.60
C LEU A 8 11.14 4.65 -2.40
N LEU A 9 10.10 3.82 -2.43
CA LEU A 9 9.77 2.86 -1.37
C LEU A 9 9.65 1.45 -1.95
N ASP A 10 10.01 0.48 -1.12
CA ASP A 10 9.74 -0.94 -1.33
C ASP A 10 8.47 -1.34 -0.57
N PHE A 11 7.55 -1.97 -1.29
CA PHE A 11 6.25 -2.39 -0.79
C PHE A 11 6.16 -3.90 -0.74
N ALA A 12 5.61 -4.42 0.36
CA ALA A 12 5.17 -5.81 0.45
C ALA A 12 3.67 -5.84 0.77
N VAL A 13 2.88 -6.32 -0.19
CA VAL A 13 1.44 -6.51 0.00
C VAL A 13 1.22 -7.89 0.58
N ARG A 14 0.45 -7.96 1.66
CA ARG A 14 0.10 -9.20 2.32
C ARG A 14 -1.40 -9.38 2.32
N HIS A 15 -1.83 -10.62 2.19
CA HIS A 15 -3.22 -11.03 2.32
C HIS A 15 -3.27 -12.05 3.45
N ARG A 16 -4.00 -11.74 4.52
CA ARG A 16 -4.11 -12.60 5.73
C ARG A 16 -2.75 -13.07 6.25
N GLY A 17 -1.78 -12.14 6.31
CA GLY A 17 -0.43 -12.39 6.81
C GLY A 17 0.51 -13.10 5.82
N GLN A 18 0.12 -13.38 4.58
CA GLN A 18 1.00 -13.96 3.55
C GLN A 18 1.38 -12.92 2.50
N VAL A 19 2.66 -12.76 2.18
CA VAL A 19 3.09 -11.83 1.13
C VAL A 19 2.62 -12.34 -0.23
N VAL A 20 1.80 -11.54 -0.91
CA VAL A 20 1.21 -11.87 -2.22
C VAL A 20 1.77 -11.04 -3.37
N ALA A 21 2.41 -9.91 -3.08
CA ALA A 21 3.12 -9.10 -4.07
C ALA A 21 4.25 -8.30 -3.42
N ARG A 22 5.29 -8.01 -4.21
CA ARG A 22 6.35 -7.07 -3.89
C ARG A 22 6.58 -6.16 -5.09
N PHE A 23 6.80 -4.87 -4.85
CA PHE A 23 7.12 -3.90 -5.89
C PHE A 23 7.76 -2.66 -5.27
N SER A 24 8.37 -1.83 -6.10
CA SER A 24 8.91 -0.53 -5.70
C SER A 24 8.17 0.58 -6.45
N ALA A 25 7.91 1.70 -5.79
CA ALA A 25 7.27 2.86 -6.40
C ALA A 25 7.66 4.15 -5.67
N ALA A 26 7.58 5.28 -6.38
CA ALA A 26 7.68 6.60 -5.76
C ALA A 26 6.33 6.95 -5.12
N ALA A 27 6.32 7.24 -3.82
CA ALA A 27 5.10 7.62 -3.10
C ALA A 27 5.41 8.49 -1.88
N ASP A 28 4.41 9.24 -1.42
CA ASP A 28 4.46 9.83 -0.09
C ASP A 28 3.96 8.81 0.95
N PRO A 29 4.80 8.36 1.90
CA PRO A 29 4.40 7.39 2.93
C PRO A 29 3.34 7.91 3.91
N LEU A 30 3.03 9.22 3.88
CA LEU A 30 2.00 9.84 4.72
C LEU A 30 0.69 10.11 3.96
N SER A 31 0.67 9.91 2.64
CA SER A 31 -0.51 10.13 1.80
C SER A 31 -1.40 8.90 1.75
N ALA A 32 -2.40 8.83 2.62
CA ALA A 32 -3.33 7.69 2.66
C ALA A 32 -4.04 7.45 1.30
N GLY A 33 -4.26 8.50 0.51
CA GLY A 33 -4.84 8.40 -0.83
C GLY A 33 -3.92 7.66 -1.80
N ASP A 34 -2.65 8.04 -1.87
CA ASP A 34 -1.66 7.41 -2.74
C ASP A 34 -1.43 5.94 -2.33
N LEU A 35 -1.31 5.69 -1.03
CA LEU A 35 -1.13 4.34 -0.49
C LEU A 35 -2.32 3.44 -0.78
N ARG A 36 -3.55 3.96 -0.66
CA ARG A 36 -4.76 3.21 -1.02
C ARG A 36 -4.76 2.87 -2.51
N GLN A 37 -4.40 3.80 -3.38
CA GLN A 37 -4.36 3.56 -4.81
C GLN A 37 -3.31 2.49 -5.19
N LEU A 38 -2.11 2.56 -4.60
CA LEU A 38 -1.06 1.55 -4.80
C LEU A 38 -1.52 0.15 -4.37
N LEU A 39 -2.21 0.05 -3.23
CA LEU A 39 -2.74 -1.22 -2.74
C LEU A 39 -3.82 -1.78 -3.70
N VAL A 40 -4.77 -0.95 -4.13
CA VAL A 40 -5.81 -1.33 -5.10
C VAL A 40 -5.17 -1.82 -6.41
N ASP A 41 -4.20 -1.08 -6.95
CA ASP A 41 -3.54 -1.46 -8.19
C ASP A 41 -2.76 -2.78 -8.05
N ALA A 42 -2.11 -3.00 -6.91
CA ALA A 42 -1.42 -4.26 -6.63
C ALA A 42 -2.38 -5.46 -6.54
N ILE A 43 -3.56 -5.29 -5.93
CA ILE A 43 -4.61 -6.32 -5.85
C ILE A 43 -5.15 -6.62 -7.26
N ARG A 44 -5.47 -5.58 -8.04
CA ARG A 44 -5.99 -5.72 -9.41
C ARG A 44 -5.01 -6.42 -10.35
N ARG A 45 -3.70 -6.13 -10.25
CA ARG A 45 -2.65 -6.81 -11.03
C ARG A 45 -2.59 -8.31 -10.77
N ARG A 46 -3.06 -8.81 -9.62
CA ARG A 46 -3.19 -10.24 -9.33
C ARG A 46 -4.48 -10.85 -9.87
N GLY A 47 -5.35 -10.07 -10.50
CA GLY A 47 -6.66 -10.52 -10.98
C GLY A 47 -7.65 -10.78 -9.85
N THR A 48 -7.41 -10.24 -8.64
CA THR A 48 -8.35 -10.31 -7.53
C THR A 48 -9.25 -9.06 -7.53
N ASP A 49 -10.51 -9.25 -7.14
CA ASP A 49 -11.45 -8.14 -6.93
C ASP A 49 -11.03 -7.35 -5.67
N ASP A 50 -11.17 -6.02 -5.71
CA ASP A 50 -10.83 -5.13 -4.59
C ASP A 50 -11.93 -5.08 -3.51
N ALA A 51 -13.00 -5.86 -3.69
CA ALA A 51 -14.08 -6.05 -2.73
C ALA A 51 -13.60 -6.44 -1.31
N ASP A 52 -12.49 -7.18 -1.22
CA ASP A 52 -11.89 -7.66 0.03
C ASP A 52 -10.65 -6.85 0.46
N ILE A 53 -10.49 -5.59 0.03
CA ILE A 53 -9.30 -4.77 0.34
C ILE A 53 -8.96 -4.70 1.84
N THR A 54 -9.93 -4.91 2.73
CA THR A 54 -9.74 -4.97 4.18
C THR A 54 -8.94 -6.17 4.68
N ASP A 55 -8.83 -7.24 3.87
CA ASP A 55 -8.03 -8.42 4.16
C ASP A 55 -6.56 -8.24 3.74
N TYR A 56 -6.24 -7.09 3.13
CA TYR A 56 -4.91 -6.75 2.66
C TYR A 56 -4.26 -5.67 3.52
N GLU A 57 -2.96 -5.84 3.69
CA GLU A 57 -2.07 -4.89 4.35
C GLU A 57 -0.85 -4.65 3.45
N MET A 58 -0.24 -3.47 3.56
CA MET A 58 0.92 -3.08 2.78
C MET A 58 2.01 -2.56 3.69
N GLU A 59 3.10 -3.33 3.81
CA GLU A 59 4.30 -2.89 4.49
C GLU A 59 5.11 -1.97 3.58
N MET A 60 5.74 -0.94 4.17
CA MET A 60 6.55 0.04 3.45
C MET A 60 7.94 0.14 4.06
N ARG A 61 8.96 0.12 3.20
CA ARG A 61 10.37 0.28 3.57
C ARG A 61 11.03 1.31 2.65
N PRO A 62 12.09 2.01 3.09
CA PRO A 62 12.94 2.75 2.16
C PRO A 62 13.53 1.77 1.15
N ALA A 63 13.69 2.21 -0.11
CA ALA A 63 14.18 1.33 -1.16
C ALA A 63 15.57 0.76 -0.84
N GLY A 64 15.69 -0.57 -0.85
CA GLY A 64 16.94 -1.27 -0.55
C GLY A 64 17.30 -1.36 0.94
N GLU A 65 16.45 -0.87 1.84
CA GLU A 65 16.65 -0.95 3.29
C GLU A 65 15.65 -1.93 3.91
N ASP A 66 16.08 -2.74 4.90
CA ASP A 66 15.19 -3.64 5.64
C ASP A 66 14.59 -2.97 6.90
N VAL A 67 14.33 -1.67 6.81
CA VAL A 67 13.73 -0.88 7.89
C VAL A 67 12.27 -0.67 7.59
N LEU A 68 11.39 -1.31 8.38
CA LEU A 68 9.95 -1.08 8.26
C LEU A 68 9.61 0.34 8.71
N ILE A 69 9.12 1.16 7.78
CA ILE A 69 8.63 2.52 8.09
C ILE A 69 7.30 2.39 8.82
N THR A 70 6.34 1.72 8.19
CA THR A 70 5.01 1.48 8.74
C THR A 70 4.27 0.42 7.91
N THR A 71 3.10 0.02 8.41
CA THR A 71 2.15 -0.84 7.71
C THR A 71 0.88 -0.04 7.43
N PHE A 72 0.47 0.01 6.17
CA PHE A 72 -0.78 0.61 5.75
C PHE A 72 -1.87 -0.46 5.67
N VAL A 73 -3.03 -0.17 6.26
CA VAL A 73 -4.23 -1.01 6.19
C VAL A 73 -5.36 -0.14 5.65
N ALA A 74 -6.03 -0.62 4.61
CA ALA A 74 -7.20 0.05 4.08
C ALA A 74 -8.41 -0.29 4.95
N THR A 75 -9.06 0.74 5.51
CA THR A 75 -10.41 0.58 6.05
C THR A 75 -11.41 0.62 4.90
N ARG A 76 -12.54 -0.08 5.05
CA ARG A 76 -13.64 0.03 4.09
C ARG A 76 -14.10 1.49 4.12
N SER A 77 -13.81 2.25 3.07
CA SER A 77 -14.32 3.61 2.95
C SER A 77 -15.84 3.52 2.82
N SER A 78 -16.56 3.83 3.90
CA SER A 78 -18.01 3.99 3.88
C SER A 78 -18.34 5.27 3.12
N ASN A 79 -18.25 5.22 1.79
CA ASN A 79 -18.79 6.29 0.97
C ASN A 79 -19.29 5.73 -0.36
N GLN A 80 -20.46 5.09 -0.28
CA GLN A 80 -21.46 5.10 -1.35
C GLN A 80 -22.82 5.23 -0.67
N SER A 81 -23.35 6.45 -0.67
CA SER A 81 -24.78 6.78 -0.51
C SER A 81 -25.19 7.56 -1.74
#